data_AF-A0AAV5GLY4-F1
#
_entry.id   AF-A0AAV5GLY4-F1
#
_cell.length_a   1.000
_cell.length_b   1.000
_cell.length_c   1.000
_cell.angle_alpha   90.00
_cell.angle_beta   90.00
_cell.angle_gamma   90.00
#
_symmetry.space_group_name_H-M   'P 1'
#
loop_
_entity.id
_entity.type
_entity.pdbx_description
1 polymer ?
#
loop_
_entity_poly.entity_id
_entity_poly.type
_entity_poly.pdbx_seq_one_letter_code
_entity_poly.pdbx_strand_id
1 'polypeptide(L)'
;MKGNEDKQKVVGKHLVMACDNHIPLRPPSAAAWLATSLRSRKPYSVNLLLGGFDPTTAAPSLYWIDYLGTLGVVPYAAHGYGAYFALSTMDRWHDPNADLAQGLDLLKKCIFELETRFIVNLGGWTIRVADKDGVRQINLDGTPYEPPVPPPVAGAGAAEHVEAQPQGAPAIEAAA
;
A
#
# COMPACT_ATOMS: atom_id res chain seq x y z
N MET A 1 -16.56 3.77 6.13
CA MET A 1 -15.64 3.66 4.98
C MET A 1 -14.25 4.01 5.48
N LYS A 2 -13.50 3.02 5.98
CA LYS A 2 -12.10 3.22 6.40
C LYS A 2 -11.24 3.42 5.15
N GLY A 3 -10.29 4.35 5.26
CA GLY A 3 -9.48 4.88 4.16
C GLY A 3 -8.73 3.81 3.38
N ASN A 4 -8.37 4.17 2.16
CA ASN A 4 -7.69 3.33 1.17
C ASN A 4 -6.31 2.79 1.65
N GLU A 5 -5.82 3.31 2.77
CA GLU A 5 -4.54 2.99 3.40
C GLU A 5 -4.52 1.59 4.04
N ASP A 6 -5.67 1.07 4.50
CA ASP A 6 -5.77 -0.26 5.14
C ASP A 6 -5.59 -1.43 4.15
N LYS A 7 -5.75 -1.19 2.85
CA LYS A 7 -5.63 -2.25 1.83
C LYS A 7 -4.20 -2.47 1.33
N GLN A 8 -3.26 -1.58 1.66
CA GLN A 8 -1.93 -1.56 1.07
C GLN A 8 -0.82 -1.32 2.11
N LYS A 9 -0.37 -2.40 2.75
CA LYS A 9 0.52 -2.35 3.92
C LYS A 9 2.00 -2.58 3.55
N VAL A 10 2.79 -1.53 3.37
CA VAL A 10 4.26 -1.65 3.25
C VAL A 10 4.84 -1.83 4.64
N VAL A 11 5.64 -2.88 4.85
CA VAL A 11 6.25 -3.14 6.15
C VAL A 11 7.61 -3.79 5.92
N GLY A 12 8.65 -3.03 6.30
CA GLY A 12 10.05 -3.32 6.02
C GLY A 12 10.56 -2.46 4.87
N LYS A 13 11.89 -2.23 4.84
CA LYS A 13 12.50 -1.43 3.77
C LYS A 13 12.16 -2.03 2.41
N HIS A 14 12.25 -3.35 2.16
CA HIS A 14 12.16 -3.92 0.80
C HIS A 14 10.88 -4.69 0.45
N LEU A 15 9.85 -4.64 1.29
CA LEU A 15 8.68 -5.54 1.19
C LEU A 15 7.36 -4.77 1.23
N VAL A 16 6.48 -5.05 0.25
CA VAL A 16 5.18 -4.38 0.10
C VAL A 16 4.05 -5.06 0.90
N MET A 17 4.34 -6.07 1.74
CA MET A 17 3.36 -6.73 2.60
C MET A 17 4.02 -7.47 3.76
N ALA A 18 3.67 -7.18 5.03
CA ALA A 18 4.13 -8.00 6.17
C ALA A 18 3.05 -8.88 6.79
N CYS A 19 3.54 -9.96 7.38
CA CYS A 19 2.84 -10.79 8.33
C CYS A 19 3.64 -10.95 9.63
N ASP A 20 2.91 -11.27 10.70
CA ASP A 20 3.22 -11.19 12.13
C ASP A 20 4.69 -11.37 12.55
N ASN A 21 5.14 -10.47 13.46
CA ASN A 21 6.35 -10.52 14.31
C ASN A 21 7.46 -9.48 14.10
N HIS A 22 7.21 -8.31 13.50
CA HIS A 22 8.19 -7.20 13.37
C HIS A 22 9.54 -7.56 12.70
N ILE A 23 9.68 -8.78 12.16
CA ILE A 23 10.89 -9.26 11.49
C ILE A 23 10.64 -9.23 9.99
N PRO A 24 11.52 -8.61 9.19
CA PRO A 24 11.40 -8.65 7.74
C PRO A 24 11.64 -10.08 7.24
N LEU A 25 10.58 -10.70 6.71
CA LEU A 25 10.68 -12.00 6.05
C LEU A 25 11.18 -11.84 4.62
N ARG A 26 11.85 -12.88 4.12
CA ARG A 26 12.19 -12.96 2.70
C ARG A 26 10.90 -13.09 1.87
N PRO A 27 10.86 -12.52 0.65
CA PRO A 27 9.71 -12.64 -0.25
C PRO A 27 9.14 -14.06 -0.40
N PRO A 28 9.94 -15.13 -0.65
CA PRO A 28 9.40 -16.49 -0.77
C PRO A 28 8.76 -17.01 0.52
N SER A 29 9.37 -16.72 1.68
CA SER A 29 8.86 -17.16 2.99
C SER A 29 7.55 -16.46 3.33
N ALA A 30 7.46 -15.15 3.06
CA ALA A 30 6.24 -14.38 3.23
C ALA A 30 5.10 -14.92 2.33
N ALA A 31 5.42 -15.24 1.07
CA ALA A 31 4.45 -15.78 0.12
C ALA A 31 3.89 -17.14 0.56
N ALA A 32 4.77 -18.05 0.98
CA ALA A 32 4.39 -19.37 1.46
C ALA A 32 3.54 -19.31 2.74
N TRP A 33 3.90 -18.40 3.65
CA TRP A 33 3.11 -18.17 4.87
C TRP A 33 1.71 -17.66 4.53
N LEU A 34 1.61 -16.66 3.63
CA LEU A 34 0.33 -16.10 3.19
C LEU A 34 -0.56 -17.16 2.51
N ALA A 35 0.00 -17.94 1.59
CA ALA A 35 -0.69 -19.04 0.94
C ALA A 35 -1.18 -20.12 1.92
N THR A 36 -0.43 -20.36 3.00
CA THR A 36 -0.82 -21.29 4.06
C THR A 36 -1.93 -20.71 4.93
N SER A 37 -1.84 -19.42 5.28
CA SER A 37 -2.86 -18.70 6.04
C SER A 37 -4.20 -18.65 5.30
N LEU A 38 -4.20 -18.45 3.97
CA LEU A 38 -5.42 -18.47 3.14
C LEU A 38 -6.11 -19.84 3.11
N ARG A 39 -5.34 -20.93 3.17
CA ARG A 39 -5.85 -22.30 3.22
C ARG A 39 -6.27 -22.76 4.62
N SER A 40 -6.11 -21.91 5.65
CA SER A 40 -6.46 -22.23 7.02
C SER A 40 -7.98 -22.18 7.27
N ARG A 41 -8.42 -22.49 8.50
CA ARG A 41 -9.85 -22.57 8.88
C ARG A 41 -10.62 -21.25 8.74
N LYS A 42 -9.95 -20.11 8.50
CA LYS A 42 -10.58 -18.80 8.25
C LYS A 42 -10.09 -18.26 6.90
N PRO A 43 -10.53 -18.87 5.78
CA PRO A 43 -10.11 -18.42 4.46
C PRO A 43 -10.66 -17.03 4.19
N TYR A 44 -9.79 -16.14 3.70
CA TYR A 44 -10.19 -14.84 3.18
C TYR A 44 -10.23 -14.93 1.66
N SER A 45 -11.34 -14.50 1.05
CA SER A 45 -11.45 -14.46 -0.42
C SER A 45 -10.74 -13.23 -0.97
N VAL A 46 -9.41 -13.26 -1.01
CA VAL A 46 -8.55 -12.17 -1.49
C VAL A 46 -7.52 -12.69 -2.50
N ASN A 47 -7.33 -11.90 -3.55
CA ASN A 47 -6.26 -12.11 -4.54
C ASN A 47 -5.14 -11.11 -4.24
N LEU A 48 -3.91 -11.60 -4.17
CA LEU A 48 -2.76 -10.83 -3.69
C LEU A 48 -1.60 -10.92 -4.68
N LEU A 49 -1.02 -9.76 -4.98
CA LEU A 49 0.31 -9.69 -5.58
C LEU A 49 1.31 -9.38 -4.48
N LEU A 50 2.31 -10.22 -4.33
CA LEU A 50 3.40 -10.03 -3.39
C LEU A 50 4.69 -9.81 -4.17
N GLY A 51 5.16 -8.57 -4.19
CA GLY A 51 6.45 -8.19 -4.74
C GLY A 51 7.44 -7.83 -3.64
N GLY A 52 8.70 -8.21 -3.81
CA GLY A 52 9.78 -7.79 -2.93
C GLY A 52 11.15 -8.06 -3.53
N PHE A 53 12.17 -7.46 -2.91
CA PHE A 53 13.57 -7.67 -3.27
C PHE A 53 14.24 -8.56 -2.22
N ASP A 54 14.88 -9.65 -2.65
CA ASP A 54 15.67 -10.48 -1.73
C ASP A 54 17.13 -10.00 -1.72
N PRO A 55 17.66 -9.51 -0.58
CA PRO A 55 19.03 -9.03 -0.48
C PRO A 55 20.08 -10.14 -0.63
N THR A 56 19.70 -11.41 -0.44
CA THR A 56 20.62 -12.55 -0.49
C THR A 56 20.94 -12.93 -1.93
N THR A 57 19.91 -12.95 -2.79
CA THR A 57 20.02 -13.31 -4.21
C THR A 57 20.17 -12.09 -5.11
N ALA A 58 20.04 -10.88 -4.54
CA ALA A 58 20.05 -9.60 -5.24
C ALA A 58 19.06 -9.55 -6.42
N ALA A 59 17.95 -10.29 -6.31
CA ALA A 59 16.94 -10.41 -7.35
C ALA A 59 15.56 -9.98 -6.85
N PRO A 60 14.80 -9.21 -7.63
CA PRO A 60 13.39 -8.98 -7.36
C PRO A 60 12.59 -10.26 -7.63
N SER A 61 11.53 -10.48 -6.87
CA SER A 61 10.62 -11.60 -7.07
C SER A 61 9.18 -11.15 -6.90
N LEU A 62 8.31 -11.60 -7.81
CA LEU A 62 6.89 -11.33 -7.80
C LEU A 62 6.12 -12.66 -7.71
N TYR A 63 5.25 -12.73 -6.71
CA TYR A 63 4.41 -13.87 -6.41
C TYR A 63 2.95 -13.49 -6.64
N TRP A 64 2.28 -14.32 -7.43
CA TRP A 64 0.84 -14.30 -7.65
C TRP A 64 0.18 -15.27 -6.67
N ILE A 65 -0.72 -14.76 -5.85
CA ILE A 65 -1.44 -15.55 -4.84
C ILE A 65 -2.94 -15.42 -5.08
N ASP A 66 -3.58 -16.55 -5.36
CA ASP A 66 -5.02 -16.63 -5.53
C ASP A 66 -5.76 -16.82 -4.20
N TYR A 67 -7.07 -16.57 -4.18
CA TYR A 67 -7.92 -16.80 -3.01
C TYR A 67 -7.92 -18.27 -2.52
N LEU A 68 -7.59 -19.23 -3.40
CA LEU A 68 -7.41 -20.64 -3.05
C LEU A 68 -6.07 -20.94 -2.33
N GLY A 69 -5.18 -19.94 -2.21
CA GLY A 69 -3.83 -20.12 -1.71
C GLY A 69 -2.87 -20.75 -2.72
N THR A 70 -3.20 -20.69 -4.01
CA THR A 70 -2.28 -21.04 -5.10
C THR A 70 -1.17 -20.02 -5.16
N LEU A 71 0.09 -20.47 -5.19
CA LEU A 71 1.28 -19.62 -5.29
C LEU A 71 1.95 -19.83 -6.65
N GLY A 72 2.08 -18.78 -7.45
CA GLY A 72 2.83 -18.79 -8.71
C GLY A 72 3.90 -17.70 -8.73
N VAL A 73 5.09 -18.01 -9.25
CA VAL A 73 6.14 -17.01 -9.51
C VAL A 73 5.96 -16.51 -10.94
N VAL A 74 5.82 -15.21 -11.12
CA VAL A 74 5.49 -14.60 -12.42
C VAL A 74 6.33 -13.34 -12.67
N PRO A 75 6.71 -13.06 -13.93
CA PRO A 75 7.49 -11.86 -14.26
C PRO A 75 6.68 -10.56 -14.15
N TYR A 76 5.40 -10.61 -14.50
CA TYR A 76 4.43 -9.52 -14.35
C TYR A 76 3.08 -10.10 -13.96
N ALA A 77 2.27 -9.30 -13.27
CA ALA A 77 0.93 -9.70 -12.88
C ALA A 77 0.03 -8.48 -12.66
N ALA A 78 -1.27 -8.69 -12.87
CA ALA A 78 -2.32 -7.78 -12.46
C ALA A 78 -3.49 -8.59 -11.88
N HIS A 79 -4.24 -7.96 -10.97
CA HIS A 79 -5.47 -8.52 -10.40
C HIS A 79 -6.64 -7.56 -10.59
N GLY A 80 -7.85 -8.10 -10.42
CA GLY A 80 -9.09 -7.37 -10.59
C GLY A 80 -9.49 -7.24 -12.05
N TYR A 81 -10.57 -6.50 -12.29
CA TYR A 81 -11.13 -6.37 -13.64
C TYR A 81 -10.18 -5.65 -14.62
N GLY A 82 -9.37 -4.70 -14.12
CA GLY A 82 -8.36 -4.02 -14.93
C GLY A 82 -7.25 -4.93 -15.44
N ALA A 83 -7.09 -6.13 -14.88
CA ALA A 83 -6.06 -7.07 -15.31
C ALA A 83 -6.24 -7.50 -16.79
N TYR A 84 -7.47 -7.63 -17.29
CA TYR A 84 -7.71 -8.03 -18.68
C TYR A 84 -7.12 -7.06 -19.71
N PHE A 85 -7.09 -5.76 -19.39
CA PHE A 85 -6.52 -4.73 -20.25
C PHE A 85 -5.02 -4.57 -20.00
N ALA A 86 -4.60 -4.59 -18.73
CA ALA A 86 -3.21 -4.38 -18.37
C ALA A 86 -2.31 -5.56 -18.76
N LEU A 87 -2.76 -6.82 -18.61
CA LEU A 87 -1.98 -8.01 -18.92
C LEU A 87 -1.60 -8.10 -20.39
N SER A 88 -2.52 -7.81 -21.31
CA SER A 88 -2.22 -7.83 -22.76
C SER A 88 -1.20 -6.76 -23.16
N THR A 89 -1.21 -5.60 -22.48
CA THR A 89 -0.25 -4.53 -22.70
C THR A 89 1.12 -4.89 -22.12
N MET A 90 1.14 -5.45 -20.91
CA MET A 90 2.37 -5.93 -20.28
C MET A 90 3.01 -7.05 -21.10
N ASP A 91 2.25 -8.03 -21.57
CA ASP A 91 2.74 -9.15 -22.36
C ASP A 91 3.50 -8.69 -23.63
N ARG A 92 3.01 -7.64 -24.29
CA ARG A 92 3.60 -7.11 -25.52
C ARG A 92 4.88 -6.30 -25.29
N TRP A 93 4.96 -5.56 -24.19
CA TRP A 93 5.99 -4.53 -23.96
C TRP A 93 6.89 -4.83 -22.77
N HIS A 94 6.75 -6.00 -22.14
CA HIS A 94 7.57 -6.43 -21.02
C HIS A 94 8.98 -6.81 -21.49
N ASP A 95 9.98 -6.19 -20.86
CA ASP A 95 11.40 -6.51 -21.03
C ASP A 95 12.01 -6.82 -19.64
N PRO A 96 12.59 -8.01 -19.43
CA PRO A 96 13.26 -8.38 -18.18
C PRO A 96 14.44 -7.47 -17.78
N ASN A 97 15.05 -6.76 -18.73
CA ASN A 97 16.20 -5.87 -18.50
C ASN A 97 15.82 -4.38 -18.53
N ALA A 98 14.53 -4.06 -18.46
CA ALA A 98 14.05 -2.70 -18.52
C ALA A 98 14.58 -1.84 -17.36
N ASP A 99 14.93 -0.59 -17.67
CA ASP A 99 15.23 0.41 -16.65
C ASP A 99 13.94 0.97 -16.00
N LEU A 100 14.08 1.64 -14.85
CA LEU A 100 12.96 2.22 -14.10
C LEU A 100 12.09 3.14 -14.97
N ALA A 101 12.71 3.95 -15.82
CA ALA A 101 11.99 4.86 -16.72
C ALA A 101 11.13 4.12 -17.75
N GLN A 102 11.65 3.01 -18.29
CA GLN A 102 10.92 2.16 -19.23
C GLN A 102 9.76 1.43 -18.54
N GLY A 103 9.96 0.97 -17.29
CA GLY A 103 8.90 0.41 -16.46
C GLY A 103 7.77 1.41 -16.18
N LEU A 104 8.10 2.68 -15.94
CA LEU A 104 7.10 3.74 -15.76
C LEU A 104 6.34 4.05 -17.04
N ASP A 105 7.03 4.07 -18.18
CA ASP A 105 6.40 4.24 -19.48
C ASP A 105 5.47 3.07 -19.85
N LEU A 106 5.81 1.84 -19.43
CA LEU A 106 4.92 0.68 -19.53
C LEU A 106 3.64 0.89 -18.69
N LEU A 107 3.79 1.32 -17.43
CA LEU A 107 2.65 1.59 -16.55
C LEU A 107 1.73 2.68 -17.10
N LYS A 108 2.29 3.74 -17.69
CA LYS A 108 1.53 4.80 -18.36
C LYS A 108 0.67 4.24 -19.50
N LYS A 109 1.21 3.33 -20.31
CA LYS A 109 0.44 2.64 -21.36
C LYS A 109 -0.69 1.79 -20.78
N CYS A 110 -0.43 1.05 -19.71
CA CYS A 110 -1.47 0.26 -19.04
C CYS A 110 -2.61 1.15 -18.51
N ILE A 111 -2.29 2.31 -17.93
CA ILE A 111 -3.28 3.26 -17.43
C ILE A 111 -4.08 3.87 -18.58
N PHE A 112 -3.42 4.23 -19.68
CA PHE A 112 -4.11 4.76 -20.86
C PHE A 112 -5.13 3.76 -21.43
N GLU A 113 -4.76 2.48 -21.53
CA GLU A 113 -5.68 1.42 -21.97
C GLU A 113 -6.84 1.21 -20.98
N LEU A 114 -6.57 1.33 -19.68
CA LEU A 114 -7.61 1.28 -18.65
C LEU A 114 -8.55 2.48 -18.75
N GLU A 115 -8.07 3.70 -18.87
CA GLU A 115 -8.92 4.90 -18.99
C GLU A 115 -9.75 4.89 -20.26
N THR A 116 -9.23 4.31 -21.35
CA THR A 116 -9.96 4.22 -22.63
C THR A 116 -11.07 3.18 -22.59
N ARG A 117 -10.84 2.03 -21.96
CA ARG A 117 -11.73 0.85 -22.04
C ARG A 117 -12.55 0.58 -20.78
N PHE A 118 -12.12 1.11 -19.63
CA PHE A 118 -12.78 0.88 -18.36
C PHE A 118 -13.84 1.94 -18.09
N ILE A 119 -15.07 1.50 -17.81
CA ILE A 119 -16.25 2.36 -17.69
C ILE A 119 -16.17 3.29 -16.46
N VAL A 120 -15.40 2.91 -15.45
CA VAL A 120 -15.27 3.67 -14.19
C VAL A 120 -13.91 4.37 -14.18
N ASN A 121 -13.90 5.69 -14.06
CA ASN A 121 -12.64 6.42 -13.87
C ASN A 121 -12.12 6.20 -12.44
N LEU A 122 -10.92 5.63 -12.29
CA LEU A 122 -10.32 5.35 -10.98
C LEU A 122 -9.68 6.59 -10.31
N GLY A 123 -9.49 7.70 -11.02
CA GLY A 123 -9.16 9.03 -10.45
C GLY A 123 -7.81 9.18 -9.71
N GLY A 124 -7.12 8.09 -9.34
CA GLY A 124 -5.85 8.15 -8.64
C GLY A 124 -5.10 6.82 -8.67
N TRP A 125 -3.83 6.88 -9.07
CA TRP A 125 -2.91 5.75 -9.11
C TRP A 125 -1.79 5.94 -8.10
N THR A 126 -1.48 4.89 -7.34
CA THR A 126 -0.35 4.89 -6.41
C THR A 126 0.71 3.93 -6.92
N ILE A 127 1.89 4.44 -7.26
CA ILE A 127 3.00 3.63 -7.77
C ILE A 127 4.03 3.46 -6.66
N ARG A 128 4.42 2.21 -6.43
CA ARG A 128 5.46 1.84 -5.46
C ARG A 128 6.54 1.05 -6.16
N VAL A 129 7.79 1.40 -5.88
CA VAL A 129 8.97 0.74 -6.44
C VAL A 129 9.74 0.10 -5.30
N ALA A 130 10.06 -1.19 -5.44
CA ALA A 130 10.82 -1.95 -4.47
C ALA A 130 12.25 -2.20 -5.00
N ASP A 131 13.24 -1.55 -4.39
CA ASP A 131 14.67 -1.69 -4.71
C ASP A 131 15.45 -2.24 -3.51
N LYS A 132 16.75 -2.48 -3.74
CA LYS A 132 17.75 -2.86 -2.73
C LYS A 132 17.81 -1.95 -1.50
N ASP A 133 17.36 -0.70 -1.62
CA ASP A 133 17.36 0.33 -0.56
C ASP A 133 15.99 0.45 0.12
N GLY A 134 14.94 0.00 -0.59
CA GLY A 134 13.61 -0.18 -0.05
C GLY A 134 12.47 0.09 -1.01
N VAL A 135 11.27 0.18 -0.46
CA VAL A 135 10.02 0.51 -1.11
C VAL A 135 9.86 2.02 -1.02
N ARG A 136 9.87 2.68 -2.16
CA ARG A 136 9.55 4.10 -2.29
C ARG A 136 8.26 4.28 -3.04
N GLN A 137 7.52 5.33 -2.70
CA GLN A 137 6.34 5.74 -3.44
C GLN A 137 6.74 6.86 -4.40
N ILE A 138 6.31 6.73 -5.65
CA ILE A 138 6.59 7.70 -6.71
C ILE A 138 5.28 8.07 -7.40
N ASN A 139 5.23 9.29 -7.95
CA ASN A 139 4.17 9.71 -8.83
C ASN A 139 4.40 9.16 -10.25
N LEU A 140 3.35 9.22 -11.07
CA LEU A 140 3.39 8.88 -12.50
C LEU A 140 4.47 9.64 -13.28
N ASP A 141 4.82 10.84 -12.81
CA ASP A 141 5.84 11.69 -13.43
C ASP A 141 7.27 11.39 -12.93
N GLY A 142 7.43 10.38 -12.07
CA GLY A 142 8.73 9.99 -11.51
C GLY A 142 9.21 10.84 -10.33
N THR A 143 8.42 11.84 -9.92
CA THR A 143 8.71 12.61 -8.70
C THR A 143 8.41 11.79 -7.44
N PRO A 144 9.15 11.98 -6.34
CA PRO A 144 8.81 11.39 -5.05
C PRO A 144 7.38 11.77 -4.65
N TYR A 145 6.61 10.81 -4.14
CA TYR A 145 5.29 11.10 -3.60
C TYR A 145 5.42 11.89 -2.30
N GLU A 146 4.92 13.13 -2.31
CA GLU A 146 4.71 13.91 -1.10
C GLU A 146 3.27 13.69 -0.63
N PRO A 147 3.03 13.32 0.64
CA PRO A 147 1.69 13.20 1.17
C PRO A 147 0.95 14.53 0.97
N PRO A 148 -0.30 14.54 0.46
CA PRO A 148 -1.07 15.76 0.40
C PRO A 148 -1.16 16.31 1.82
N VAL A 149 -0.56 17.49 2.04
CA VAL A 149 -0.66 18.20 3.30
C VAL A 149 -2.16 18.35 3.56
N PRO A 150 -2.70 17.83 4.67
CA PRO A 150 -4.10 18.05 4.98
C PRO A 150 -4.33 19.56 4.95
N PRO A 151 -5.43 20.05 4.34
CA PRO A 151 -5.72 21.47 4.36
C PRO A 151 -5.60 21.95 5.80
N PRO A 152 -4.94 23.09 6.07
CA PRO A 152 -4.76 23.58 7.42
C PRO A 152 -6.13 23.56 8.09
N VAL A 153 -6.25 22.75 9.14
CA VAL A 153 -7.50 22.59 9.88
C VAL A 153 -7.94 23.99 10.32
N ALA A 154 -8.94 24.54 9.65
CA ALA A 154 -9.54 25.80 10.05
C ALA A 154 -10.25 25.53 11.38
N GLY A 155 -9.60 25.92 12.48
CA GLY A 155 -10.18 25.92 13.82
C GLY A 155 -10.04 24.62 14.61
N ALA A 156 -8.80 24.19 14.91
CA ALA A 156 -8.56 23.56 16.20
C ALA A 156 -8.28 24.70 17.20
N GLY A 157 -9.35 25.34 17.68
CA GLY A 157 -9.26 26.24 18.82
C GLY A 157 -8.63 25.47 19.99
N ALA A 158 -7.61 26.06 20.58
CA ALA A 158 -7.08 25.63 21.86
C ALA A 158 -8.22 25.60 22.88
N ALA A 159 -8.73 24.41 23.17
CA ALA A 159 -9.44 24.18 24.42
C ALA A 159 -8.36 23.99 25.48
N GLU A 160 -7.87 25.11 26.01
CA GLU A 160 -7.11 25.12 27.25
C GLU A 160 -7.96 24.46 28.35
N HIS A 161 -7.41 23.44 29.00
CA HIS A 161 -7.93 22.89 30.23
C HIS A 161 -7.87 23.97 31.32
N VAL A 162 -8.99 24.61 31.62
CA VAL A 162 -9.14 25.40 32.86
C VAL A 162 -9.41 24.42 33.99
N GLU A 163 -8.37 24.15 34.77
CA GLU A 163 -8.37 23.40 36.00
C GLU A 163 -9.26 24.12 37.03
N ALA A 164 -10.42 23.55 37.35
CA ALA A 164 -11.32 24.09 38.37
C ALA A 164 -10.74 23.85 39.77
N GLN A 165 -10.19 24.91 40.38
CA GLN A 165 -9.83 24.95 41.79
C GLN A 165 -11.08 24.85 42.69
N PRO A 166 -11.04 24.10 43.81
CA PRO A 166 -12.17 23.96 44.72
C PRO A 166 -12.39 25.25 45.52
N GLN A 167 -13.55 25.87 45.32
CA GLN A 167 -13.99 27.06 46.06
C GLN A 167 -14.31 26.71 47.52
N GLY A 168 -13.58 27.31 48.45
CA GLY A 168 -13.87 27.31 49.88
C GLY A 168 -15.12 28.14 50.19
N ALA A 169 -15.90 27.65 51.15
CA ALA A 169 -17.13 28.28 51.63
C ALA A 169 -16.85 29.66 52.27
N PRO A 170 -17.65 30.70 51.99
CA PRO A 170 -17.51 32.00 52.65
C PRO A 170 -18.15 32.00 54.05
N ALA A 171 -17.43 32.59 55.00
CA ALA A 171 -17.90 32.91 56.34
C ALA A 171 -18.99 33.99 56.30
N ILE A 172 -20.04 33.80 57.09
CA ILE A 172 -21.17 34.71 57.20
C ILE A 172 -20.86 35.66 58.35
N GLU A 173 -20.65 36.93 58.03
CA GLU A 173 -20.42 38.01 58.99
C GLU A 173 -21.77 38.49 59.54
N ALA A 174 -21.89 38.50 60.87
CA ALA A 174 -23.07 38.92 61.60
C ALA A 174 -23.16 40.45 61.65
N ALA A 175 -24.35 41.00 61.39
CA ALA A 175 -24.69 42.39 61.68
C ALA A 175 -26.01 42.41 62.47
N ALA A 176 -25.94 43.06 63.65
CA ALA A 176 -26.97 43.32 64.67
C ALA A 176 -27.29 42.17 65.66
#